data_AF-A0A967VTM5-F1
#
_entry.id   AF-A0A967VTM5-F1
#
_cell.length_a   1.000
_cell.length_b   1.000
_cell.length_c   1.000
_cell.angle_alpha   90.00
_cell.angle_beta   90.00
_cell.angle_gamma   90.00
#
_symmetry.space_group_name_H-M   'P 1'
#
loop_
_entity.id
_entity.type
_entity.pdbx_description
1 polymer ?
#
loop_
_entity_poly.entity_id
_entity_poly.type
_entity_poly.pdbx_seq_one_letter_code
_entity_poly.pdbx_strand_id
1 'polypeptide(L)' 'DQVRADTVIATNTSALSVSELQEGLAHPERACGLHFFNPPHKMPLV' A
#
# COMPACT_ATOMS: atom_id res chain seq x y z
N ASP A 1 -6.72 5.79 -13.95
CA ASP A 1 -6.40 5.74 -15.40
C ASP A 1 -5.65 4.46 -15.77
N GLN A 2 -4.73 4.00 -14.92
CA GLN A 2 -3.84 2.87 -15.21
C GLN A 2 -4.36 1.49 -14.75
N VAL A 3 -5.40 1.47 -13.91
CA VAL A 3 -5.97 0.24 -13.32
C VAL A 3 -7.49 0.32 -13.28
N ARG A 4 -8.15 -0.82 -13.00
CA ARG A 4 -9.61 -0.88 -12.84
C ARG A 4 -10.07 -0.06 -11.64
N ALA A 5 -11.34 0.35 -11.66
CA ALA A 5 -11.94 1.19 -10.63
C ALA A 5 -11.98 0.51 -9.24
N ASP A 6 -11.92 -0.81 -9.18
CA ASP A 6 -11.99 -1.64 -7.97
C ASP A 6 -10.61 -2.12 -7.49
N THR A 7 -9.52 -1.79 -8.20
CA THR A 7 -8.18 -2.24 -7.84
C THR A 7 -7.72 -1.62 -6.53
N VAL A 8 -7.24 -2.45 -5.59
CA VAL A 8 -6.56 -2.03 -4.35
C VAL A 8 -5.10 -1.65 -4.66
N ILE A 9 -4.63 -0.56 -4.07
CA ILE A 9 -3.27 -0.05 -4.24
C ILE A 9 -2.53 -0.16 -2.90
N ALA A 10 -1.52 -1.03 -2.82
CA ALA A 10 -0.78 -1.24 -1.57
C ALA A 10 0.65 -0.70 -1.66
N THR A 11 1.17 -0.14 -0.56
CA THR A 11 2.58 0.27 -0.43
C THR A 11 3.30 -0.57 0.62
N ASN A 12 4.55 -0.93 0.33
CA ASN A 12 5.46 -1.62 1.26
C ASN A 12 6.37 -0.64 2.04
N THR A 13 5.99 0.64 2.13
CA THR A 13 6.80 1.63 2.85
C THR A 13 6.99 1.25 4.32
N SER A 14 8.19 1.49 4.86
CA SER A 14 8.53 1.22 6.26
C SER A 14 8.52 2.47 7.14
N ALA A 15 8.52 3.67 6.54
CA ALA A 15 8.75 4.93 7.25
C ALA A 15 7.85 6.10 6.80
N LEU A 16 7.31 6.05 5.58
CA LEU A 16 6.40 7.09 5.09
C LEU A 16 4.99 6.85 5.62
N SER A 17 4.26 7.93 5.95
CA SER A 17 2.86 7.85 6.33
C SER A 17 2.01 7.36 5.17
N VAL A 18 1.26 6.27 5.39
CA VAL A 18 0.30 5.78 4.39
C VAL A 18 -0.80 6.81 4.14
N SER A 19 -1.24 7.51 5.18
CA SER A 19 -2.26 8.55 5.06
C SER A 19 -1.80 9.72 4.19
N GLU A 20 -0.55 10.16 4.32
CA GLU A 20 0.01 11.23 3.48
C GLU A 20 0.11 10.78 2.01
N LEU A 21 0.49 9.52 1.77
CA LEU A 21 0.52 8.94 0.42
C LEU A 21 -0.86 8.85 -0.23
N GLN A 22 -1.94 8.84 0.55
CA GLN A 22 -3.32 8.80 0.05
C GLN A 22 -3.83 10.16 -0.44
N GLU A 23 -3.28 11.27 0.05
CA GLU A 23 -3.83 12.63 -0.20
C GLU A 23 -3.90 13.03 -1.68
N GLY A 24 -3.05 12.43 -2.52
CA GLY A 24 -3.02 12.69 -3.97
C GLY A 24 -3.87 11.75 -4.82
N LEU A 25 -4.56 10.78 -4.22
CA LEU A 25 -5.31 9.77 -4.97
C LEU A 25 -6.75 10.20 -5.23
N ALA A 26 -7.24 9.91 -6.44
CA ALA A 26 -8.66 10.12 -6.79
C ALA A 26 -9.62 9.24 -5.98
N HIS A 27 -9.12 8.11 -5.46
CA HIS A 27 -9.88 7.11 -4.70
C HIS A 27 -9.04 6.62 -3.51
N PRO A 28 -8.84 7.46 -2.48
CA PRO A 28 -7.95 7.16 -1.35
C PRO A 28 -8.40 5.94 -0.53
N GLU A 29 -9.70 5.62 -0.54
CA GLU A 29 -10.28 4.45 0.13
C GLU A 29 -9.74 3.11 -0.39
N ARG A 30 -9.13 3.10 -1.57
CA ARG A 30 -8.55 1.89 -2.18
C ARG A 30 -7.06 1.72 -1.89
N ALA A 31 -6.43 2.67 -1.20
CA ALA A 31 -5.01 2.61 -0.88
C ALA A 31 -4.76 2.14 0.55
N CYS A 32 -3.77 1.26 0.75
CA CYS A 32 -3.41 0.73 2.06
C CYS A 32 -1.91 0.45 2.22
N GLY A 33 -1.48 0.23 3.47
CA GLY A 33 -0.15 -0.31 3.76
C GLY A 33 -0.18 -1.85 3.73
N LEU A 34 0.84 -2.45 3.12
CA LEU A 34 1.10 -3.88 3.11
C LEU A 34 2.60 -4.08 3.31
N HIS A 35 3.03 -4.14 4.57
CA HIS A 35 4.44 -4.06 4.93
C HIS A 35 5.03 -5.45 5.21
N PHE A 36 5.88 -5.91 4.30
CA PHE A 36 6.63 -7.14 4.43
C PHE A 36 7.95 -6.93 5.17
N PHE A 37 8.38 -7.95 5.89
CA PHE A 37 9.67 -7.98 6.58
C PHE A 37 10.69 -8.78 5.74
N ASN A 38 11.92 -8.28 5.60
CA ASN A 38 12.96 -8.94 4.81
C ASN A 38 13.56 -10.15 5.59
N PRO A 39 13.69 -11.35 5.00
CA PRO A 39 13.26 -11.76 3.66
C PRO A 39 11.77 -12.12 3.61
N PRO A 40 11.01 -11.55 2.65
CA PRO A 40 9.54 -11.56 2.66
C PRO A 40 8.93 -12.96 2.52
N HIS A 41 9.65 -13.90 1.91
CA HIS A 41 9.20 -15.29 1.76
C HIS A 41 9.47 -16.17 2.99
N LYS A 42 10.18 -15.66 4.00
CA LYS A 42 10.44 -16.39 5.26
C LYS A 42 9.75 -15.77 6.47
N MET A 43 9.38 -14.50 6.38
CA MET A 43 8.75 -13.77 7.48
C MET A 43 7.23 -13.98 7.41
N PRO A 44 6.61 -14.55 8.45
CA PRO A 44 5.16 -14.81 8.46
C PRO A 44 4.34 -13.55 8.78
N LEU A 45 4.98 -12.48 9.26
CA LEU A 45 4.32 -11.25 9.68
C LEU A 45 4.10 -10.32 8.48
N VAL A 46 2.91 -9.74 8.46
CA VAL A 46 2.47 -8.61 7.62
C VAL A 46 1.65 -7.67 8.50
#